data_AF-A0A0B7MIQ7-F1
#
_entry.id   AF-A0A0B7MIQ7-F1
#
_cell.length_a   1.000
_cell.length_b   1.000
_cell.length_c   1.000
_cell.angle_alpha   90.00
_cell.angle_beta   90.00
_cell.angle_gamma   90.00
#
_symmetry.space_group_name_H-M   'P 1'
#
loop_
_entity.id
_entity.type
_entity.pdbx_description
1 polymer ?
#
loop_
_entity_poly.entity_id
_entity_poly.type
_entity_poly.pdbx_seq_one_letter_code
_entity_poly.pdbx_strand_id
1 'polypeptide(L)'
;MKLSCKIISDLLPLYVEDLASEDSRKAVEEHIATCSACRKNLEDMRKQEDSITIEDIPLKKVKATLQKQRLKAIALTAVLVLALAVSIIAFLTTPEYLPYSDNMFTFSENEDGTIIVTVNKAISGYDVDEYFDPDNTSVYIYNISVWKYQFGKRSVGQNIVLKPANAENAAVFYHTDGAEDTFVYGYNPDPDRGIITLPRLVLGYYIFIAIMLIMILGVLLLSFRKDTKAKRVLEYIIGIPAAYLIGHLCIKGFTTTTYSVTRDLFAIMTVAVLLYCALLLTAGLIRKKKEKRH
;
A
#
# COMPACT_ATOMS: atom_id res chain seq x y z
N MET A 1 70.38 3.94 -45.42
CA MET A 1 70.24 5.42 -45.48
C MET A 1 69.76 5.88 -44.13
N LYS A 2 70.41 6.86 -43.48
CA LYS A 2 69.92 7.37 -42.19
C LYS A 2 68.65 8.17 -42.45
N LEU A 3 67.50 7.68 -41.99
CA LEU A 3 66.24 8.43 -42.05
C LEU A 3 66.38 9.72 -41.23
N SER A 4 65.77 10.79 -41.71
CA SER A 4 65.80 12.07 -41.01
C SER A 4 64.90 12.03 -39.77
N CYS A 5 65.24 12.80 -38.74
CA CYS A 5 64.44 12.87 -37.50
C CYS A 5 62.99 13.30 -37.74
N LYS A 6 62.70 14.04 -38.82
CA LYS A 6 61.33 14.42 -39.22
C LYS A 6 60.52 13.20 -39.61
N ILE A 7 61.07 12.35 -40.48
CA ILE A 7 60.41 11.12 -40.94
C ILE A 7 60.16 10.18 -39.75
N ILE A 8 61.14 10.06 -38.84
CA ILE A 8 60.97 9.24 -37.64
C ILE A 8 59.90 9.81 -36.72
N SER A 9 59.84 11.14 -36.55
CA SER A 9 58.80 11.79 -35.75
C SER A 9 57.39 11.56 -36.32
N ASP A 10 57.25 11.49 -37.64
CA ASP A 10 55.96 11.20 -38.30
C ASP A 10 55.53 9.73 -38.11
N LEU A 11 56.50 8.82 -37.95
CA LEU A 11 56.27 7.39 -37.73
C LEU A 11 56.09 7.00 -36.25
N LEU A 12 56.50 7.86 -35.32
CA LEU A 12 56.39 7.61 -33.87
C LEU A 12 54.97 7.30 -33.38
N PRO A 13 53.89 8.02 -33.81
CA PRO A 13 52.53 7.69 -33.38
C PRO A 13 52.13 6.26 -33.77
N LEU A 14 52.43 5.87 -35.01
CA LEU A 14 52.12 4.54 -35.53
C LEU A 14 52.96 3.44 -34.84
N TYR A 15 54.18 3.78 -34.40
CA TYR A 15 55.02 2.88 -33.61
C TYR A 15 54.48 2.69 -32.19
N VAL A 16 53.97 3.75 -31.55
CA VAL A 16 53.37 3.70 -30.21
C VAL A 16 52.08 2.89 -30.22
N GLU A 17 51.24 3.07 -31.24
CA GLU A 17 49.96 2.35 -31.42
C GLU A 17 50.13 0.91 -31.96
N ASP A 18 51.36 0.44 -32.17
CA ASP A 18 51.71 -0.87 -32.76
C ASP A 18 51.15 -1.14 -34.18
N LEU A 19 50.88 -0.06 -34.93
CA LEU A 19 50.33 -0.08 -36.29
C LEU A 19 51.40 0.10 -37.40
N ALA A 20 52.67 0.30 -37.02
CA ALA A 20 53.76 0.42 -37.96
C ALA A 20 54.12 -0.93 -38.62
N SER A 21 54.43 -0.92 -39.92
CA SER A 21 54.95 -2.11 -40.61
C SER A 21 56.32 -2.53 -40.06
N GLU A 22 56.68 -3.80 -40.19
CA GLU A 22 57.96 -4.35 -39.70
C GLU A 22 59.19 -3.56 -40.15
N ASP A 23 59.22 -3.13 -41.42
CA ASP A 23 60.32 -2.33 -41.97
C ASP A 23 60.38 -0.93 -41.35
N SER A 24 59.22 -0.31 -41.10
CA SER A 24 59.12 1.00 -40.44
C SER A 24 59.52 0.90 -38.96
N ARG A 25 59.14 -0.20 -38.30
CA ARG A 25 59.45 -0.48 -36.89
C ARG A 25 60.96 -0.60 -36.67
N LYS A 26 61.65 -1.39 -37.51
CA LYS A 26 63.11 -1.53 -37.48
C LYS A 26 63.83 -0.20 -37.72
N ALA A 27 63.32 0.61 -38.65
CA ALA A 27 63.92 1.90 -38.97
C ALA A 27 63.77 2.93 -37.83
N VAL A 28 62.65 2.88 -37.09
CA VAL A 28 62.43 3.68 -35.88
C VAL A 28 63.35 3.23 -34.74
N GLU A 29 63.49 1.92 -34.51
CA GLU A 29 64.37 1.36 -33.47
C GLU A 29 65.85 1.69 -33.69
N GLU A 30 66.34 1.55 -34.92
CA GLU A 30 67.72 1.89 -35.28
C GLU A 30 68.01 3.39 -35.06
N HIS A 31 67.02 4.25 -35.31
CA HIS A 31 67.16 5.69 -35.14
C HIS A 31 67.09 6.13 -33.66
N ILE A 32 66.17 5.57 -32.87
CA ILE A 32 66.02 5.90 -31.44
C ILE A 32 67.21 5.40 -30.62
N ALA A 33 67.89 4.34 -31.06
CA ALA A 33 69.15 3.89 -30.45
C ALA A 33 70.24 4.97 -30.49
N THR A 34 70.26 5.80 -31.54
CA THR A 34 71.31 6.80 -31.79
C THR A 34 70.89 8.25 -31.56
N CYS A 35 69.58 8.55 -31.56
CA CYS A 35 69.04 9.92 -31.42
C CYS A 35 68.30 10.12 -30.09
N SER A 36 68.82 10.99 -29.22
CA SER A 36 68.20 11.33 -27.93
C SER A 36 66.92 12.16 -28.05
N ALA A 37 66.78 12.98 -29.10
CA ALA A 37 65.60 13.81 -29.32
C ALA A 37 64.36 12.96 -29.65
N CYS A 38 64.50 11.97 -30.55
CA CYS A 38 63.41 11.05 -30.90
C CYS A 38 63.05 10.11 -29.74
N ARG A 39 64.03 9.74 -28.90
CA ARG A 39 63.78 8.95 -27.68
C ARG A 39 62.91 9.70 -26.68
N LYS A 40 63.22 10.97 -26.43
CA LYS A 40 62.43 11.82 -25.53
C LYS A 40 60.98 11.99 -26.04
N ASN A 41 60.82 12.19 -27.35
CA ASN A 41 59.49 12.32 -27.96
C ASN A 41 58.66 11.04 -27.79
N LEU A 42 59.26 9.86 -27.96
CA LEU A 42 58.60 8.58 -27.69
C LEU A 42 58.19 8.41 -26.21
N GLU A 43 59.04 8.83 -25.27
CA GLU A 43 58.70 8.80 -23.83
C GLU A 43 57.56 9.75 -23.48
N ASP A 44 57.55 10.96 -24.06
CA ASP A 44 56.49 11.95 -23.86
C ASP A 44 55.15 11.43 -24.41
N MET A 45 55.16 10.75 -25.56
CA MET A 45 53.96 10.14 -26.16
C MET A 45 53.44 8.95 -25.34
N ARG A 46 54.31 8.05 -24.84
CA ARG A 46 53.90 6.94 -23.97
C ARG A 46 53.31 7.41 -22.63
N LYS A 47 53.88 8.45 -22.03
CA LYS A 47 53.32 9.08 -20.82
C LYS A 47 51.93 9.68 -21.06
N GLN A 48 51.68 10.18 -22.27
CA GLN A 48 50.38 10.71 -22.64
C GLN A 48 49.34 9.61 -22.81
N GLU A 49 49.72 8.45 -23.35
CA GLU A 49 48.84 7.27 -23.50
C GLU A 49 48.43 6.68 -22.14
N ASP A 50 49.37 6.59 -21.18
CA ASP A 50 49.08 6.19 -19.79
C ASP A 50 48.11 7.17 -19.10
N SER A 51 48.17 8.46 -19.45
CA SER A 51 47.25 9.49 -18.95
C SER A 51 45.85 9.44 -19.60
N ILE A 52 45.74 8.83 -20.78
CA ILE A 52 44.48 8.54 -21.47
C ILE A 52 44.14 7.07 -21.22
N THR A 53 44.22 6.62 -19.96
CA THR A 53 43.34 5.55 -19.53
C THR A 53 41.93 6.10 -19.64
N ILE A 54 41.23 5.79 -20.74
CA ILE A 54 39.80 6.06 -20.89
C ILE A 54 39.14 5.41 -19.69
N GLU A 55 38.85 6.23 -18.70
CA GLU A 55 38.19 5.85 -17.49
C GLU A 55 36.85 5.23 -17.90
N ASP A 56 36.76 3.92 -17.78
CA ASP A 56 35.63 3.05 -18.15
C ASP A 56 34.37 3.30 -17.28
N ILE A 57 34.18 4.53 -16.82
CA ILE A 57 33.19 4.93 -15.82
C ILE A 57 32.60 6.29 -16.22
N PRO A 58 31.51 6.28 -17.00
CA PRO A 58 30.24 6.64 -16.38
C PRO A 58 29.08 5.72 -16.77
N LEU A 59 29.26 4.76 -17.69
CA LEU A 59 28.16 3.96 -18.23
C LEU A 59 27.49 3.06 -17.18
N LYS A 60 28.27 2.43 -16.28
CA LYS A 60 27.71 1.62 -15.17
C LYS A 60 26.88 2.46 -14.21
N LYS A 61 27.34 3.67 -13.86
CA LYS A 61 26.62 4.61 -12.97
C LYS A 61 25.34 5.15 -13.62
N VAL A 62 25.38 5.45 -14.92
CA VAL A 62 24.20 5.89 -15.70
C VAL A 62 23.19 4.75 -15.82
N LYS A 63 23.63 3.54 -16.21
CA LYS A 63 22.77 2.36 -16.32
C LYS A 63 22.13 1.98 -14.99
N ALA A 64 22.89 1.97 -13.89
CA ALA A 64 22.37 1.70 -12.54
C ALA A 64 21.36 2.78 -12.09
N THR A 65 21.59 4.05 -12.45
CA THR A 65 20.65 5.12 -12.16
C THR A 65 19.35 4.97 -12.93
N LEU A 66 19.42 4.62 -14.22
CA LEU A 66 18.25 4.37 -15.07
C LEU A 66 17.48 3.12 -14.62
N GLN A 67 18.18 2.06 -14.21
CA GLN A 67 17.56 0.85 -13.65
C GLN A 67 16.82 1.13 -12.34
N LYS A 68 17.43 1.88 -11.41
CA LYS A 68 16.76 2.32 -10.17
C LYS A 68 15.54 3.19 -10.47
N GLN A 69 15.57 4.00 -11.53
CA GLN A 69 14.44 4.82 -11.95
C GLN A 69 13.29 3.98 -12.53
N ARG A 70 13.61 3.03 -13.42
CA ARG A 70 12.64 2.07 -13.93
C ARG A 70 12.02 1.27 -12.80
N LEU A 71 12.82 0.79 -11.85
CA LEU A 71 12.33 0.05 -10.69
C LEU A 71 11.38 0.90 -9.81
N LYS A 72 11.69 2.18 -9.56
CA LYS A 72 10.78 3.07 -8.83
C LYS A 72 9.47 3.34 -9.59
N ALA A 73 9.52 3.50 -10.91
CA ALA A 73 8.32 3.68 -11.73
C ALA A 73 7.46 2.42 -11.74
N ILE A 74 8.07 1.24 -11.92
CA ILE A 74 7.40 -0.06 -11.85
C ILE A 74 6.81 -0.29 -10.46
N ALA A 75 7.54 0.02 -9.40
CA ALA A 75 7.06 -0.07 -8.03
C ALA A 75 5.86 0.86 -7.79
N LEU A 76 5.91 2.10 -8.30
CA LEU A 76 4.79 3.03 -8.18
C LEU A 76 3.54 2.49 -8.90
N THR A 77 3.68 2.01 -10.13
CA THR A 77 2.56 1.42 -10.87
C THR A 77 2.01 0.17 -10.15
N ALA A 78 2.89 -0.69 -9.65
CA ALA A 78 2.48 -1.89 -8.92
C ALA A 78 1.71 -1.54 -7.63
N VAL A 79 2.18 -0.56 -6.86
CA VAL A 79 1.51 -0.09 -5.63
C VAL A 79 0.14 0.50 -5.93
N LEU A 80 0.01 1.29 -7.00
CA LEU A 80 -1.29 1.85 -7.40
C LEU A 80 -2.27 0.77 -7.87
N VAL A 81 -1.80 -0.21 -8.65
CA VAL A 81 -2.60 -1.36 -9.07
C VAL A 81 -3.05 -2.19 -7.86
N LEU A 82 -2.16 -2.41 -6.87
CA LEU A 82 -2.51 -3.07 -5.63
C LEU A 82 -3.57 -2.30 -4.83
N ALA A 83 -3.46 -0.97 -4.72
CA ALA A 83 -4.45 -0.14 -4.02
C ALA A 83 -5.83 -0.23 -4.68
N LEU A 84 -5.88 -0.22 -6.03
CA LEU A 84 -7.10 -0.41 -6.80
C LEU A 84 -7.67 -1.82 -6.60
N ALA A 85 -6.83 -2.85 -6.68
CA ALA A 85 -7.25 -4.24 -6.48
C ALA A 85 -7.84 -4.45 -5.08
N VAL A 86 -7.19 -3.94 -4.03
CA VAL A 86 -7.71 -4.00 -2.66
C VAL A 86 -9.04 -3.27 -2.54
N SER A 87 -9.19 -2.10 -3.15
CA SER A 87 -10.45 -1.34 -3.13
C SER A 87 -11.57 -2.10 -3.84
N ILE A 88 -11.30 -2.70 -5.00
CA ILE A 88 -12.26 -3.52 -5.75
C ILE A 88 -12.65 -4.77 -4.94
N ILE A 89 -11.68 -5.48 -4.35
CA ILE A 89 -11.95 -6.66 -3.52
C ILE A 89 -12.78 -6.27 -2.30
N ALA A 90 -12.44 -5.16 -1.62
CA ALA A 90 -13.21 -4.68 -0.48
C ALA A 90 -14.66 -4.36 -0.87
N PHE A 91 -14.87 -3.74 -2.03
CA PHE A 91 -16.19 -3.49 -2.56
C PHE A 91 -16.96 -4.79 -2.85
N LEU A 92 -16.37 -5.73 -3.60
CA LEU A 92 -17.00 -7.00 -3.98
C LEU A 92 -17.27 -7.93 -2.80
N THR A 93 -16.49 -7.80 -1.72
CA THR A 93 -16.66 -8.58 -0.47
C THR A 93 -17.51 -7.84 0.57
N THR A 94 -18.25 -6.81 0.16
CA THR A 94 -19.18 -6.12 1.06
C THR A 94 -20.35 -7.02 1.43
N PRO A 95 -20.61 -7.26 2.73
CA PRO A 95 -21.80 -7.97 3.15
C PRO A 95 -23.00 -7.06 2.90
N GLU A 96 -23.97 -7.61 2.19
CA GLU A 96 -25.28 -7.02 1.99
C GLU A 96 -26.22 -7.64 3.03
N TYR A 97 -26.54 -6.87 4.07
CA TYR A 97 -27.47 -7.29 5.11
C TYR A 97 -28.88 -7.43 4.54
N LEU A 98 -29.55 -8.53 4.87
CA LEU A 98 -30.87 -8.83 4.32
C LEU A 98 -31.97 -8.31 5.26
N PRO A 99 -33.11 -7.86 4.72
CA PRO A 99 -34.31 -7.67 5.55
C PRO A 99 -34.83 -9.03 6.03
N TYR A 100 -35.52 -9.05 7.17
CA TYR A 100 -36.10 -10.27 7.72
C TYR A 100 -37.07 -10.97 6.76
N SER A 101 -37.02 -12.31 6.71
CA SER A 101 -38.08 -13.13 6.11
C SER A 101 -38.26 -14.46 6.84
N ASP A 102 -39.50 -14.95 6.90
CA ASP A 102 -39.89 -16.13 7.69
C ASP A 102 -39.13 -17.41 7.31
N ASN A 103 -38.61 -17.49 6.08
CA ASN A 103 -37.89 -18.66 5.55
C ASN A 103 -36.37 -18.64 5.79
N MET A 104 -35.86 -17.68 6.58
CA MET A 104 -34.42 -17.55 6.88
C MET A 104 -33.94 -18.52 7.95
N PHE A 105 -34.79 -18.82 8.93
CA PHE A 105 -34.42 -19.57 10.12
C PHE A 105 -35.47 -20.63 10.43
N THR A 106 -35.01 -21.76 10.96
CA THR A 106 -35.87 -22.70 11.66
C THR A 106 -35.29 -22.94 13.05
N PHE A 107 -36.15 -22.84 14.06
CA PHE A 107 -35.76 -22.97 15.46
C PHE A 107 -36.11 -24.37 15.96
N SER A 108 -35.19 -24.96 16.71
CA SER A 108 -35.38 -26.22 17.43
C SER A 108 -34.85 -26.05 18.84
N GLU A 109 -35.60 -26.47 19.84
CA GLU A 109 -35.19 -26.40 21.25
C GLU A 109 -34.85 -27.80 21.75
N ASN A 110 -33.74 -27.92 22.46
CA ASN A 110 -33.34 -29.15 23.13
C ASN A 110 -33.93 -29.22 24.54
N GLU A 111 -33.97 -30.42 25.13
CA GLU A 111 -34.48 -30.65 26.50
C GLU A 111 -33.72 -29.86 27.60
N ASP A 112 -32.50 -29.39 27.30
CA ASP A 112 -31.66 -28.60 28.21
C ASP A 112 -31.87 -27.08 28.09
N GLY A 113 -32.86 -26.63 27.31
CA GLY A 113 -33.13 -25.22 27.04
C GLY A 113 -32.19 -24.56 26.02
N THR A 114 -31.32 -25.35 25.36
CA THR A 114 -30.48 -24.85 24.28
C THR A 114 -31.31 -24.66 23.01
N ILE A 115 -31.24 -23.47 22.40
CA ILE A 115 -31.95 -23.14 21.17
C ILE A 115 -30.99 -23.33 19.98
N ILE A 116 -31.34 -24.22 19.06
CA ILE A 116 -30.65 -24.45 17.80
C ILE A 116 -31.36 -23.66 16.70
N VAL A 117 -30.65 -22.71 16.11
CA VAL A 117 -31.14 -21.94 14.95
C VAL A 117 -30.50 -22.49 13.69
N THR A 118 -31.31 -23.07 12.80
CA THR A 118 -30.86 -23.54 11.49
C THR A 118 -31.07 -22.45 10.45
N VAL A 119 -29.98 -21.96 9.87
CA VAL A 119 -29.92 -20.88 8.89
C VAL A 119 -30.07 -21.46 7.47
N ASN A 120 -30.91 -20.81 6.67
CA ASN A 120 -31.14 -21.19 5.27
C ASN A 120 -29.84 -21.19 4.47
N LYS A 121 -29.63 -22.22 3.63
CA LYS A 121 -28.43 -22.38 2.79
C LYS A 121 -28.16 -21.24 1.80
N ALA A 122 -29.17 -20.41 1.51
CA ALA A 122 -29.03 -19.25 0.65
C ALA A 122 -28.23 -18.10 1.32
N ILE A 123 -28.15 -18.08 2.65
CA ILE A 123 -27.47 -17.04 3.44
C ILE A 123 -25.95 -17.28 3.42
N SER A 124 -25.16 -16.21 3.27
CA SER A 124 -23.69 -16.32 3.17
C SER A 124 -22.96 -16.13 4.49
N GLY A 125 -23.63 -15.55 5.49
CA GLY A 125 -23.10 -15.41 6.83
C GLY A 125 -24.12 -14.81 7.79
N TYR A 126 -23.81 -14.92 9.07
CA TYR A 126 -24.60 -14.36 10.16
C TYR A 126 -23.68 -13.88 11.29
N ASP A 127 -24.20 -12.97 12.10
CA ASP A 127 -23.60 -12.51 13.34
C ASP A 127 -24.64 -12.61 14.45
N VAL A 128 -24.17 -12.90 15.67
CA VAL A 128 -25.03 -13.06 16.85
C VAL A 128 -24.44 -12.23 17.97
N ASP A 129 -25.13 -11.16 18.33
CA ASP A 129 -24.84 -10.40 19.53
C ASP A 129 -25.67 -10.95 20.69
N GLU A 130 -25.05 -11.12 21.85
CA GLU A 130 -25.71 -11.65 23.05
C GLU A 130 -25.46 -10.73 24.25
N TYR A 131 -26.52 -10.46 25.02
CA TYR A 131 -26.45 -9.64 26.22
C TYR A 131 -27.64 -9.90 27.14
N PHE A 132 -27.50 -9.58 28.42
CA PHE A 132 -28.63 -9.56 29.36
C PHE A 132 -29.48 -8.33 29.12
N ASP A 133 -30.80 -8.49 29.21
CA ASP A 133 -31.71 -7.34 29.20
C ASP A 133 -31.30 -6.36 30.33
N PRO A 134 -31.00 -5.09 30.02
CA PRO A 134 -30.63 -4.08 31.01
C PRO A 134 -31.70 -3.85 32.08
N ASP A 135 -32.97 -4.03 31.72
CA ASP A 135 -34.12 -3.82 32.59
C ASP A 135 -34.48 -5.11 33.37
N ASN A 136 -34.12 -6.29 32.83
CA ASN A 136 -34.42 -7.58 33.45
C ASN A 136 -33.33 -8.66 33.22
N THR A 137 -32.44 -8.83 34.20
CA THR A 137 -31.34 -9.82 34.11
C THR A 137 -31.79 -11.29 34.04
N SER A 138 -33.08 -11.62 34.21
CA SER A 138 -33.59 -12.99 33.98
C SER A 138 -33.84 -13.31 32.50
N VAL A 139 -33.73 -12.32 31.61
CA VAL A 139 -33.87 -12.46 30.16
C VAL A 139 -32.53 -12.28 29.47
N TYR A 140 -32.16 -13.26 28.66
CA TYR A 140 -30.99 -13.21 27.79
C TYR A 140 -31.41 -12.95 26.35
N ILE A 141 -30.89 -11.87 25.76
CA ILE A 141 -31.27 -11.41 24.43
C ILE A 141 -30.20 -11.82 23.41
N TYR A 142 -30.66 -12.40 22.31
CA TYR A 142 -29.88 -12.72 21.13
C TYR A 142 -30.34 -11.87 19.94
N ASN A 143 -29.44 -11.08 19.38
CA ASN A 143 -29.68 -10.34 18.15
C ASN A 143 -28.96 -11.02 17.00
N ILE A 144 -29.72 -11.53 16.02
CA ILE A 144 -29.18 -12.20 14.85
C ILE A 144 -29.24 -11.24 13.66
N SER A 145 -28.15 -11.09 12.93
CA SER A 145 -28.13 -10.43 11.62
C SER A 145 -27.61 -11.40 10.56
N VAL A 146 -28.12 -11.30 9.34
CA VAL A 146 -27.60 -12.12 8.22
C VAL A 146 -27.25 -11.29 7.01
N TRP A 147 -26.31 -11.79 6.21
CA TRP A 147 -25.91 -11.13 4.98
C TRP A 147 -25.65 -12.12 3.84
N LYS A 148 -25.62 -11.55 2.63
CA LYS A 148 -25.07 -12.19 1.44
C LYS A 148 -23.84 -11.44 0.97
N TYR A 149 -22.90 -12.16 0.39
CA TYR A 149 -21.84 -11.54 -0.40
C TYR A 149 -22.28 -11.48 -1.86
N GLN A 150 -21.97 -10.37 -2.54
CA GLN A 150 -22.19 -10.27 -3.99
C GLN A 150 -21.34 -11.29 -4.75
N PHE A 151 -20.18 -11.65 -4.20
CA PHE A 151 -19.26 -12.59 -4.82
C PHE A 151 -18.70 -13.60 -3.82
N GLY A 152 -18.72 -14.87 -4.20
CA GLY A 152 -18.22 -15.99 -3.40
C GLY A 152 -19.27 -16.57 -2.43
N LYS A 153 -19.31 -17.91 -2.34
CA LYS A 153 -20.08 -18.60 -1.30
C LYS A 153 -19.13 -18.92 -0.15
N ARG A 154 -19.19 -18.13 0.93
CA ARG A 154 -18.66 -18.61 2.21
C ARG A 154 -19.77 -19.46 2.83
N SER A 155 -19.56 -20.77 2.92
CA SER A 155 -20.48 -21.64 3.65
C SER A 155 -20.18 -21.46 5.13
N VAL A 156 -20.99 -20.69 5.84
CA VAL A 156 -21.00 -20.69 7.30
C VAL A 156 -21.74 -21.94 7.78
N GLY A 157 -21.44 -22.42 8.98
CA GLY A 157 -22.17 -23.53 9.58
C GLY A 157 -23.67 -23.22 9.62
N GLN A 158 -24.51 -24.16 9.19
CA GLN A 158 -25.95 -23.93 9.09
C GLN A 158 -26.64 -23.86 10.46
N ASN A 159 -25.97 -24.27 11.53
CA ASN A 159 -26.57 -24.33 12.85
C ASN A 159 -25.85 -23.37 13.79
N ILE A 160 -26.63 -22.49 14.42
CA ILE A 160 -26.22 -21.63 15.52
C ILE A 160 -26.72 -22.28 16.81
N VAL A 161 -25.87 -22.35 17.82
CA VAL A 161 -26.24 -22.87 19.14
C VAL A 161 -26.33 -21.70 20.09
N LEU A 162 -27.54 -21.35 20.50
CA LEU A 162 -27.81 -20.31 21.48
C LEU A 162 -28.03 -20.98 22.84
N LYS A 163 -27.12 -20.71 23.78
CA LYS A 163 -27.20 -21.26 25.12
C LYS A 163 -27.37 -20.12 26.14
N PRO A 164 -28.57 -19.92 26.70
CA PRO A 164 -28.80 -18.82 27.63
C PRO A 164 -27.91 -18.96 28.85
N ALA A 165 -27.12 -17.92 29.14
CA ALA A 165 -26.12 -17.93 30.21
C ALA A 165 -26.79 -17.72 31.58
N ASN A 166 -27.29 -18.79 32.20
CA ASN A 166 -27.96 -18.76 33.52
C ASN A 166 -29.23 -17.87 33.59
N ALA A 167 -29.81 -17.53 32.44
CA ALA A 167 -31.08 -16.80 32.38
C ALA A 167 -32.26 -17.78 32.40
N GLU A 168 -33.39 -17.32 32.94
CA GLU A 168 -34.64 -18.11 32.96
C GLU A 168 -35.30 -18.13 31.59
N ASN A 169 -35.18 -17.03 30.84
CA ASN A 169 -35.81 -16.85 29.54
C ASN A 169 -34.80 -16.38 28.49
N ALA A 170 -35.00 -16.80 27.25
CA ALA A 170 -34.23 -16.35 26.09
C ALA A 170 -35.16 -15.64 25.09
N ALA A 171 -34.71 -14.51 24.56
CA ALA A 171 -35.40 -13.75 23.52
C ALA A 171 -34.50 -13.64 22.29
N VAL A 172 -35.02 -13.97 21.10
CA VAL A 172 -34.28 -13.89 19.84
C VAL A 172 -34.92 -12.84 18.94
N PHE A 173 -34.15 -11.82 18.59
CA PHE A 173 -34.53 -10.77 17.67
C PHE A 173 -33.67 -10.83 16.41
N TYR A 174 -34.21 -10.32 15.31
CA TYR A 174 -33.52 -10.14 14.05
C TYR A 174 -33.24 -8.66 13.80
N HIS A 175 -31.96 -8.34 13.65
CA HIS A 175 -31.54 -6.99 13.36
C HIS A 175 -31.72 -6.66 11.87
N THR A 176 -32.47 -5.59 11.58
CA THR A 176 -32.60 -5.03 10.24
C THR A 176 -32.02 -3.63 10.19
N ASP A 177 -31.09 -3.38 9.27
CA ASP A 177 -30.42 -2.09 9.11
C ASP A 177 -31.42 -0.92 8.99
N GLY A 178 -31.40 -0.02 9.98
CA GLY A 178 -32.20 1.21 9.97
C GLY A 178 -33.72 1.01 10.18
N ALA A 179 -34.14 -0.19 10.59
CA ALA A 179 -35.51 -0.50 10.98
C ALA A 179 -35.55 -1.02 12.42
N GLU A 180 -36.76 -1.19 12.95
CA GLU A 180 -36.96 -1.86 14.23
C GLU A 180 -36.58 -3.35 14.12
N ASP A 181 -35.88 -3.84 15.13
CA ASP A 181 -35.48 -5.23 15.27
C ASP A 181 -36.73 -6.10 15.43
N THR A 182 -36.81 -7.17 14.64
CA THR A 182 -38.00 -8.03 14.59
C THR A 182 -37.88 -9.14 15.62
N PHE A 183 -38.85 -9.32 16.51
CA PHE A 183 -38.89 -10.50 17.38
C PHE A 183 -39.11 -11.78 16.55
N VAL A 184 -38.30 -12.81 16.80
CA VAL A 184 -38.33 -14.04 16.00
C VAL A 184 -38.66 -15.29 16.82
N TYR A 185 -38.13 -15.41 18.05
CA TYR A 185 -38.30 -16.65 18.84
C TYR A 185 -38.09 -16.43 20.34
N GLY A 186 -38.74 -17.26 21.18
CA GLY A 186 -38.54 -17.31 22.62
C GLY A 186 -39.53 -16.48 23.44
N TYR A 187 -39.07 -15.92 24.55
CA TYR A 187 -39.84 -15.03 25.41
C TYR A 187 -39.71 -13.59 24.91
N ASN A 188 -40.83 -12.92 24.63
CA ASN A 188 -40.81 -11.50 24.31
C ASN A 188 -41.09 -10.68 25.58
N PRO A 189 -40.07 -10.03 26.19
CA PRO A 189 -40.26 -9.28 27.43
C PRO A 189 -41.13 -8.03 27.25
N ASP A 190 -41.17 -7.45 26.04
CA ASP A 190 -41.91 -6.23 25.76
C ASP A 190 -42.43 -6.20 24.30
N PRO A 191 -43.66 -6.68 24.05
CA PRO A 191 -44.19 -6.81 22.69
C PRO A 191 -44.47 -5.48 21.99
N ASP A 192 -44.53 -4.37 22.71
CA ASP A 192 -44.81 -3.04 22.16
C ASP A 192 -43.53 -2.19 21.96
N ARG A 193 -42.36 -2.68 22.39
CA ARG A 193 -41.08 -1.97 22.31
C ARG A 193 -40.32 -2.31 21.04
N GLY A 194 -40.32 -1.38 20.09
CA GLY A 194 -39.39 -1.39 18.96
C GLY A 194 -37.96 -1.04 19.42
N ILE A 195 -36.99 -1.91 19.15
CA ILE A 195 -35.56 -1.65 19.38
C ILE A 195 -34.92 -1.33 18.04
N ILE A 196 -34.19 -0.22 17.93
CA ILE A 196 -33.42 0.12 16.72
C ILE A 196 -31.95 0.10 17.07
N THR A 197 -31.19 -0.81 16.48
CA THR A 197 -29.73 -0.84 16.65
C THR A 197 -29.08 0.22 15.78
N LEU A 198 -28.30 1.12 16.40
CA LEU A 198 -27.65 2.24 15.72
C LEU A 198 -26.34 1.81 15.04
N PRO A 199 -26.06 2.27 13.80
CA PRO A 199 -24.76 2.06 13.18
C PRO A 199 -23.66 2.70 14.02
N ARG A 200 -22.46 2.10 14.00
CA ARG A 200 -21.31 2.71 14.68
C ARG A 200 -20.79 3.89 13.86
N LEU A 201 -20.69 5.07 14.48
CA LEU A 201 -20.15 6.30 13.87
C LEU A 201 -18.61 6.42 14.02
N VAL A 202 -17.93 5.34 14.40
CA VAL A 202 -16.49 5.34 14.77
C VAL A 202 -15.59 5.90 13.67
N LEU A 203 -15.88 5.58 12.40
CA LEU A 203 -15.08 6.07 11.26
C LEU A 203 -15.15 7.59 11.10
N GLY A 204 -16.29 8.20 11.45
CA GLY A 204 -16.45 9.66 11.43
C GLY A 204 -15.49 10.37 12.38
N TYR A 205 -15.30 9.82 13.59
CA TYR A 205 -14.32 10.34 14.54
C TYR A 205 -12.88 10.25 14.01
N TYR A 206 -12.54 9.17 13.31
CA TYR A 206 -11.20 9.03 12.72
C TYR A 206 -10.95 10.02 11.58
N ILE A 207 -11.95 10.30 10.74
CA ILE A 207 -11.87 11.37 9.73
C ILE A 207 -11.63 12.71 10.42
N PHE A 208 -12.39 13.02 11.48
CA PHE A 208 -12.24 14.28 12.19
C PHE A 208 -10.84 14.43 12.79
N ILE A 209 -10.31 13.38 13.44
CA ILE A 209 -8.95 13.34 13.97
C ILE A 209 -7.93 13.56 12.84
N ALA A 210 -8.09 12.91 11.69
CA ALA A 210 -7.19 13.07 10.55
C ALA A 210 -7.20 14.51 10.00
N ILE A 211 -8.37 15.15 9.91
CA ILE A 211 -8.48 16.56 9.48
C ILE A 211 -7.82 17.49 10.49
N MET A 212 -8.05 17.28 11.79
CA MET A 212 -7.40 18.07 12.85
C MET A 212 -5.87 17.92 12.80
N LEU A 213 -5.36 16.71 12.60
CA LEU A 213 -3.93 16.47 12.43
C LEU A 213 -3.37 17.19 11.20
N ILE A 214 -4.06 17.17 10.06
CA ILE A 214 -3.65 17.91 8.86
C ILE A 214 -3.61 19.42 9.15
N MET A 215 -4.59 19.95 9.87
CA MET A 215 -4.64 21.37 10.24
C MET A 215 -3.45 21.75 11.12
N ILE A 216 -3.18 20.98 12.18
CA ILE A 216 -2.05 21.20 13.08
C ILE A 216 -0.71 21.11 12.33
N LEU A 217 -0.52 20.06 11.52
CA LEU A 217 0.69 19.88 10.71
C LEU A 217 0.85 20.98 9.65
N GLY A 218 -0.26 21.47 9.10
CA GLY A 218 -0.29 22.62 8.18
C GLY A 218 0.18 23.91 8.84
N VAL A 219 -0.28 24.20 10.06
CA VAL A 219 0.21 25.34 10.85
C VAL A 219 1.69 25.19 11.16
N LEU A 220 2.15 24.00 11.56
CA LEU A 220 3.57 23.73 11.80
C LEU A 220 4.40 23.91 10.52
N LEU A 221 3.91 23.48 9.36
CA LEU A 221 4.57 23.72 8.07
C LEU A 221 4.76 25.20 7.77
N LEU A 222 3.77 26.04 8.08
CA LEU A 222 3.86 27.49 7.92
C LEU A 222 4.88 28.11 8.89
N SER A 223 4.88 27.67 10.14
CA SER A 223 5.82 28.14 11.18
C SER A 223 7.27 27.76 10.86
N PHE A 224 7.51 26.54 10.41
CA PHE A 224 8.84 26.01 10.09
C PHE A 224 9.22 26.17 8.61
N ARG A 225 8.52 27.01 7.83
CA ARG A 225 8.75 27.17 6.39
C ARG A 225 10.17 27.55 5.99
N LYS A 226 10.93 28.20 6.89
CA LYS A 226 12.32 28.62 6.69
C LYS A 226 13.33 27.48 6.96
N ASP A 227 12.97 26.50 7.78
CA ASP A 227 13.81 25.34 8.07
C ASP A 227 13.54 24.24 7.03
N THR A 228 14.49 24.07 6.11
CA THR A 228 14.39 23.10 5.01
C THR A 228 14.35 21.64 5.47
N LYS A 229 14.90 21.32 6.65
CA LYS A 229 14.86 19.96 7.21
C LYS A 229 13.53 19.72 7.89
N ALA A 230 13.11 20.61 8.79
CA ALA A 230 11.84 20.49 9.51
C ALA A 230 10.65 20.49 8.55
N LYS A 231 10.63 21.41 7.57
CA LYS A 231 9.60 21.45 6.53
C LYS A 231 9.49 20.12 5.78
N ARG A 232 10.62 19.51 5.41
CA ARG A 232 10.63 18.23 4.69
C ARG A 232 10.05 17.08 5.53
N VAL A 233 10.39 17.02 6.80
CA VAL A 233 9.84 15.99 7.71
C VAL A 233 8.34 16.18 7.85
N LEU A 234 7.88 17.42 8.06
CA LEU A 234 6.47 17.75 8.16
C LEU A 234 5.69 17.43 6.87
N GLU A 235 6.26 17.66 5.68
CA GLU A 235 5.67 17.27 4.38
C GLU A 235 5.48 15.75 4.25
N TYR A 236 6.32 14.93 4.89
CA TYR A 236 6.10 13.48 4.93
C TYR A 236 5.04 13.10 5.96
N ILE A 237 5.09 13.70 7.16
CA ILE A 237 4.12 13.38 8.23
C ILE A 237 2.70 13.76 7.82
N ILE A 238 2.49 14.91 7.16
CA ILE A 238 1.15 15.33 6.68
C ILE A 238 0.57 14.38 5.63
N GLY A 239 1.42 13.64 4.93
CA GLY A 239 0.99 12.62 3.98
C GLY A 239 0.28 11.43 4.61
N ILE A 240 0.54 11.14 5.90
CA ILE A 240 -0.07 10.00 6.62
C ILE A 240 -1.59 10.20 6.82
N PRO A 241 -2.07 11.27 7.49
CA PRO A 241 -3.51 11.49 7.64
C PRO A 241 -4.19 11.79 6.30
N ALA A 242 -3.50 12.41 5.34
CA ALA A 242 -4.03 12.60 3.99
C ALA A 242 -4.28 11.27 3.28
N ALA A 243 -3.34 10.32 3.38
CA ALA A 243 -3.51 8.99 2.81
C ALA A 243 -4.64 8.21 3.48
N TYR A 244 -4.86 8.38 4.79
CA TYR A 244 -6.03 7.83 5.48
C TYR A 244 -7.34 8.37 4.91
N LEU A 245 -7.46 9.68 4.71
CA LEU A 245 -8.68 10.29 4.15
C LEU A 245 -8.99 9.79 2.73
N ILE A 246 -7.96 9.68 1.89
CA ILE A 246 -8.14 9.12 0.54
C ILE A 246 -8.49 7.63 0.61
N GLY A 247 -7.85 6.87 1.48
CA GLY A 247 -8.18 5.47 1.71
C GLY A 247 -9.62 5.27 2.19
N HIS A 248 -10.10 6.14 3.10
CA HIS A 248 -11.49 6.15 3.53
C HIS A 248 -12.43 6.39 2.35
N LEU A 249 -12.14 7.40 1.52
CA LEU A 249 -12.93 7.72 0.34
C LEU A 249 -12.97 6.53 -0.65
N CYS A 250 -11.86 5.82 -0.84
CA CYS A 250 -11.80 4.65 -1.73
C CYS A 250 -12.65 3.46 -1.25
N ILE A 251 -12.76 3.24 0.07
CA ILE A 251 -13.47 2.08 0.64
C ILE A 251 -14.93 2.39 0.98
N LYS A 252 -15.20 3.53 1.61
CA LYS A 252 -16.51 3.90 2.15
C LYS A 252 -17.18 5.09 1.44
N GLY A 253 -16.47 5.74 0.52
CA GLY A 253 -16.94 6.98 -0.07
C GLY A 253 -17.14 8.06 1.01
N PHE A 254 -18.33 8.66 1.01
CA PHE A 254 -18.73 9.70 1.96
C PHE A 254 -19.46 9.16 3.20
N THR A 255 -19.71 7.85 3.27
CA THR A 255 -20.42 7.25 4.40
C THR A 255 -19.47 7.01 5.58
N THR A 256 -19.87 7.42 6.77
CA THR A 256 -19.09 7.24 8.01
C THR A 256 -19.65 6.15 8.92
N THR A 257 -20.82 5.61 8.56
CA THR A 257 -21.48 4.53 9.29
C THR A 257 -20.85 3.20 8.92
N THR A 258 -20.57 2.38 9.92
CA THR A 258 -20.09 1.02 9.72
C THR A 258 -20.70 0.07 10.73
N TYR A 259 -21.07 -1.11 10.25
CA TYR A 259 -21.50 -2.24 11.08
C TYR A 259 -20.34 -3.22 11.34
N SER A 260 -19.31 -3.21 10.49
CA SER A 260 -18.10 -4.02 10.65
C SER A 260 -16.85 -3.13 10.73
N VAL A 261 -16.63 -2.55 11.92
CA VAL A 261 -15.53 -1.60 12.17
C VAL A 261 -14.17 -2.22 11.83
N THR A 262 -13.94 -3.46 12.24
CA THR A 262 -12.64 -4.15 12.07
C THR A 262 -12.29 -4.32 10.60
N ARG A 263 -13.23 -4.82 9.79
CA ARG A 263 -13.07 -5.02 8.35
C ARG A 263 -12.87 -3.70 7.62
N ASP A 264 -13.76 -2.73 7.86
CA ASP A 264 -13.74 -1.44 7.15
C ASP A 264 -12.44 -0.69 7.49
N LEU A 265 -12.05 -0.65 8.76
CA LEU A 265 -10.81 -0.02 9.19
C LEU A 265 -9.58 -0.71 8.58
N PHE A 266 -9.54 -2.05 8.55
CA PHE A 266 -8.41 -2.77 7.97
C PHE A 266 -8.26 -2.52 6.47
N ALA A 267 -9.38 -2.51 5.72
CA ALA A 267 -9.38 -2.17 4.30
C ALA A 267 -8.90 -0.73 4.06
N ILE A 268 -9.42 0.23 4.83
CA ILE A 268 -9.02 1.65 4.74
C ILE A 268 -7.53 1.82 5.03
N MET A 269 -7.04 1.21 6.11
CA MET A 269 -5.64 1.30 6.50
C MET A 269 -4.71 0.66 5.46
N THR A 270 -5.11 -0.47 4.87
CA THR A 270 -4.34 -1.13 3.81
C THR A 270 -4.19 -0.21 2.59
N VAL A 271 -5.30 0.38 2.13
CA VAL A 271 -5.27 1.34 1.02
C VAL A 271 -4.46 2.58 1.39
N ALA A 272 -4.62 3.12 2.60
CA ALA A 272 -3.88 4.28 3.07
C ALA A 272 -2.36 4.03 3.08
N VAL A 273 -1.90 2.88 3.55
CA VAL A 273 -0.47 2.51 3.53
C VAL A 273 0.05 2.43 2.09
N LEU A 274 -0.70 1.82 1.17
CA LEU A 274 -0.31 1.74 -0.25
C LEU A 274 -0.23 3.14 -0.88
N LEU A 275 -1.23 4.00 -0.64
CA LEU A 275 -1.24 5.36 -1.13
C LEU A 275 -0.08 6.19 -0.55
N TYR A 276 0.24 6.02 0.73
CA TYR A 276 1.39 6.68 1.36
C TYR A 276 2.71 6.22 0.75
N CYS A 277 2.88 4.92 0.48
CA CYS A 277 4.03 4.40 -0.26
C CYS A 277 4.15 5.02 -1.67
N ALA A 278 3.02 5.16 -2.38
CA ALA A 278 2.98 5.83 -3.68
C ALA A 278 3.39 7.32 -3.58
N LEU A 279 2.95 8.03 -2.54
CA LEU A 279 3.37 9.40 -2.25
C LEU A 279 4.88 9.52 -2.00
N LEU A 280 5.47 8.60 -1.23
CA LEU A 280 6.92 8.60 -0.99
C LEU A 280 7.73 8.32 -2.27
N LEU A 281 7.26 7.39 -3.12
CA LEU A 281 7.89 7.10 -4.40
C LEU A 281 7.83 8.29 -5.36
N THR A 282 6.67 8.95 -5.48
CA THR A 282 6.49 10.14 -6.32
C THR A 282 7.33 11.32 -5.83
N ALA A 283 7.35 11.59 -4.52
CA ALA A 283 8.21 12.63 -3.94
C ALA A 283 9.70 12.37 -4.25
N GLY A 284 10.14 11.11 -4.16
CA GLY A 284 11.50 10.71 -4.53
C GLY A 284 11.83 10.89 -6.02
N LEU A 285 10.86 10.73 -6.92
CA LEU A 285 11.02 10.96 -8.36
C LEU A 285 11.07 12.46 -8.69
N ILE A 286 10.19 13.27 -8.09
CA ILE A 286 10.12 14.72 -8.33
C ILE A 286 11.39 15.42 -7.87
N ARG A 287 11.91 15.09 -6.69
CA ARG A 287 13.11 15.72 -6.13
C ARG A 287 14.34 15.54 -7.02
N LYS A 288 14.52 14.35 -7.57
CA LYS A 288 15.64 14.06 -8.48
C LYS A 288 15.51 14.76 -9.84
N LYS A 289 14.27 15.01 -10.30
CA LYS A 289 14.02 15.81 -11.52
C LYS A 289 14.40 17.28 -11.31
N LYS A 290 14.23 17.83 -10.10
CA LYS A 290 14.71 19.17 -9.74
C LYS A 290 16.24 19.24 -9.67
N GLU A 291 16.90 18.22 -9.12
CA GLU A 291 18.37 18.13 -9.07
C GLU A 291 19.04 17.99 -10.44
N LYS A 292 18.34 17.46 -11.46
CA LYS A 292 18.85 17.37 -12.85
C LYS A 292 18.66 18.63 -13.69
N ARG A 293 17.87 19.60 -13.22
CA ARG A 293 17.56 20.86 -13.93
C ARG A 293 18.45 22.02 -13.50
N HIS A 294 19.22 21.84 -12.42
CA HIS A 294 20.29 22.72 -11.98
C HIS A 294 21.63 22.09 -12.35
#